data_AF-A0A938IWP1-F1
#
_entry.id   AF-A0A938IWP1-F1
#
_cell.length_a   1.000
_cell.length_b   1.000
_cell.length_c   1.000
_cell.angle_alpha   90.00
_cell.angle_beta   90.00
_cell.angle_gamma   90.00
#
_symmetry.space_group_name_H-M   'P 1'
#
loop_
_entity.id
_entity.type
_entity.pdbx_description
1 polymer ?
#
loop_
_entity_poly.entity_id
_entity_poly.type
_entity_poly.pdbx_seq_one_letter_code
_entity_poly.pdbx_strand_id
1 'polypeptide(L)'
;SVARLIGAPPGYVGYEEGGALTEAVRRRPYQVVLFDEIEKAHPDVFNVLLQVLDDGRLTDGQGRTVDFKNTLIIMTSNLGSEFLVMQKEGEDSSAVHDEVMQVVRAHFRPEFLNRVDEIILFNRLRREDMSAIVDIQVKRLQKLLEDRKITLRLDSKARDWLAAKGYDPTYGARPLKRVMQKELQDALAERLLAGEIIDGATVEVSADAAGLIIDGKSTHGRAAPLLRTVGNA
;
A
#
# COMPACT_ATOMS: atom_id res chain seq x y z
N SER A 1 -7.87 6.57 20.55
CA SER A 1 -7.77 7.32 21.83
C SER A 1 -6.35 7.19 22.35
N VAL A 2 -5.80 8.27 22.92
CA VAL A 2 -4.41 8.32 23.40
C VAL A 2 -4.12 7.27 24.46
N ALA A 3 -5.09 7.01 25.36
CA ALA A 3 -4.98 5.98 26.38
C ALA A 3 -4.70 4.56 25.83
N ARG A 4 -5.14 4.23 24.61
CA ARG A 4 -4.78 2.93 24.00
C ARG A 4 -3.34 2.89 23.50
N LEU A 5 -2.79 4.04 23.13
CA LEU A 5 -1.44 4.17 22.56
C LEU A 5 -0.38 4.14 23.66
N ILE A 6 -0.60 4.87 24.76
CA ILE A 6 0.35 4.98 25.88
C ILE A 6 -0.05 4.21 27.14
N GLY A 7 -1.28 3.70 27.24
CA GLY A 7 -1.80 3.03 28.43
C GLY A 7 -2.68 3.96 29.25
N ALA A 8 -3.69 3.40 29.92
CA ALA A 8 -4.60 4.17 30.76
C ALA A 8 -3.93 4.48 32.12
N PRO A 9 -4.15 5.68 32.70
CA PRO A 9 -3.69 5.98 34.05
C PRO A 9 -4.46 5.15 35.12
N PRO A 10 -3.93 5.07 36.36
CA PRO A 10 -4.61 4.38 37.46
C PRO A 10 -6.06 4.83 37.64
N GLY A 11 -6.98 3.85 37.73
CA GLY A 11 -8.42 4.11 37.93
C GLY A 11 -9.28 4.13 36.67
N TYR A 12 -8.71 3.87 35.48
CA TYR A 12 -9.45 3.78 34.22
C TYR A 12 -9.49 2.36 33.65
N VAL A 13 -10.52 2.06 32.84
CA VAL A 13 -10.63 0.75 32.14
C VAL A 13 -9.44 0.57 31.20
N GLY A 14 -8.75 -0.57 31.30
CA GLY A 14 -7.51 -0.85 30.56
C GLY A 14 -6.22 -0.50 31.31
N TYR A 15 -6.30 -0.16 32.60
CA TYR A 15 -5.14 0.16 33.44
C TYR A 15 -4.10 -0.97 33.51
N GLU A 16 -4.52 -2.24 33.51
CA GLU A 16 -3.59 -3.39 33.57
C GLU A 16 -2.87 -3.65 32.23
N GLU A 17 -3.40 -3.11 31.13
CA GLU A 17 -2.79 -3.22 29.80
C GLU A 17 -1.88 -2.02 29.55
N GLY A 18 -0.58 -2.26 29.38
CA GLY A 18 0.33 -1.21 28.90
C GLY A 18 -0.09 -0.67 27.54
N GLY A 19 0.35 0.53 27.20
CA GLY A 19 0.02 1.15 25.90
C GLY A 19 0.48 0.31 24.72
N ALA A 20 -0.32 0.28 23.66
CA ALA A 20 0.01 -0.48 22.46
C ALA A 20 1.37 -0.07 21.86
N LEU A 21 1.70 1.22 21.87
CA LEU A 21 2.98 1.72 21.38
C LEU A 21 4.10 1.46 22.40
N THR A 22 3.87 1.81 23.66
CA THR A 22 4.88 1.70 24.72
C THR A 22 5.29 0.25 24.96
N GLU A 23 4.36 -0.70 24.97
CA GLU A 23 4.66 -2.13 25.08
C GLU A 23 5.33 -2.71 23.84
N ALA A 24 4.92 -2.28 22.63
CA ALA A 24 5.55 -2.74 21.40
C ALA A 24 7.04 -2.34 21.36
N VAL A 25 7.36 -1.09 21.69
CA VAL A 25 8.74 -0.58 21.71
C VAL A 25 9.53 -1.17 22.86
N ARG A 26 8.95 -1.29 24.06
CA ARG A 26 9.61 -1.94 25.21
C ARG A 26 10.02 -3.38 24.92
N ARG A 27 9.20 -4.15 24.21
CA ARG A 27 9.49 -5.56 23.86
C ARG A 27 10.51 -5.69 22.72
N ARG A 28 10.52 -4.75 21.78
CA ARG A 28 11.42 -4.74 20.62
C ARG A 28 11.93 -3.32 20.34
N PRO A 29 13.00 -2.87 21.01
CA PRO A 29 13.48 -1.50 20.86
C PRO A 29 14.00 -1.16 19.45
N TYR A 30 14.42 -2.17 18.68
CA TYR A 30 14.89 -2.01 17.30
C TYR A 30 13.76 -2.31 16.32
N GLN A 31 13.00 -1.29 15.94
CA GLN A 31 11.92 -1.45 14.98
C GLN A 31 11.60 -0.16 14.23
N VAL A 32 10.77 -0.30 13.20
CA VAL A 32 10.15 0.83 12.52
C VAL A 32 8.73 1.00 13.05
N VAL A 33 8.39 2.20 13.50
CA VAL A 33 7.03 2.58 13.89
C VAL A 33 6.44 3.48 12.81
N LEU A 34 5.32 3.06 12.23
CA LEU A 34 4.60 3.79 11.20
C LEU A 34 3.34 4.44 11.80
N PHE A 35 3.24 5.76 11.71
CA PHE A 35 2.00 6.50 11.92
C PHE A 35 1.39 6.85 10.57
N ASP A 36 0.26 6.23 10.25
CA ASP A 36 -0.43 6.49 8.99
C ASP A 36 -1.47 7.61 9.16
N GLU A 37 -1.59 8.49 8.15
CA GLU A 37 -2.52 9.62 8.12
C GLU A 37 -2.47 10.49 9.40
N ILE A 38 -1.26 10.92 9.79
CA ILE A 38 -1.03 11.60 11.07
C ILE A 38 -1.86 12.88 11.23
N GLU A 39 -2.26 13.55 10.15
CA GLU A 39 -3.13 14.74 10.16
C GLU A 39 -4.52 14.49 10.76
N LYS A 40 -4.97 13.23 10.81
CA LYS A 40 -6.26 12.85 11.42
C LYS A 40 -6.14 12.53 12.90
N ALA A 41 -4.93 12.52 13.46
CA ALA A 41 -4.71 12.20 14.86
C ALA A 41 -5.25 13.30 15.78
N HIS A 42 -5.67 12.91 16.98
CA HIS A 42 -6.10 13.86 17.99
C HIS A 42 -4.90 14.72 18.47
N PRO A 43 -5.08 16.02 18.77
CA PRO A 43 -4.01 16.90 19.28
C PRO A 43 -3.13 16.29 20.38
N ASP A 44 -3.73 15.55 21.31
CA ASP A 44 -3.00 14.87 22.40
C ASP A 44 -1.98 13.82 21.94
N VAL A 45 -2.15 13.23 20.75
CA VAL A 45 -1.16 12.30 20.17
C VAL A 45 0.13 13.06 19.85
N PHE A 46 0.03 14.31 19.37
CA PHE A 46 1.21 15.11 19.05
C PHE A 46 2.01 15.49 20.30
N ASN A 47 1.35 15.74 21.43
CA ASN A 47 2.05 16.00 22.69
C ASN A 47 2.90 14.80 23.13
N VAL A 48 2.38 13.58 22.95
CA VAL A 48 3.10 12.34 23.19
C VAL A 48 4.27 12.17 22.22
N LEU A 49 4.05 12.43 20.94
CA LEU A 49 5.11 12.32 19.92
C LEU A 49 6.21 13.36 20.12
N LEU A 50 5.90 14.59 20.51
CA LEU A 50 6.88 15.62 20.84
C LEU A 50 7.85 15.13 21.92
N GLN A 51 7.35 14.48 22.98
CA GLN A 51 8.21 13.91 24.01
C GLN A 51 9.16 12.84 23.44
N VAL A 52 8.66 11.99 22.54
CA VAL A 52 9.46 10.95 21.89
C VAL A 52 10.53 11.56 20.98
N LEU A 53 10.16 12.55 20.17
CA LEU A 53 11.07 13.20 19.23
C LEU A 53 12.12 14.08 19.93
N ASP A 54 11.79 14.65 21.10
CA ASP A 54 12.70 15.50 21.88
C ASP A 54 13.68 14.66 22.73
N ASP A 55 13.15 13.73 23.53
CA ASP A 55 13.93 13.03 24.56
C ASP A 55 14.36 11.61 24.14
N GLY A 56 13.83 11.11 23.01
CA GLY A 56 13.98 9.71 22.61
C GLY A 56 13.34 8.75 23.61
N ARG A 57 12.36 9.21 24.41
CA ARG A 57 11.74 8.44 25.49
C ARG A 57 10.26 8.79 25.64
N LEU A 58 9.49 7.84 26.15
CA LEU A 58 8.08 8.06 26.49
C LEU A 58 7.76 7.44 27.84
N THR A 59 7.13 8.21 28.71
CA THR A 59 6.61 7.69 29.98
C THR A 59 5.15 7.30 29.81
N ASP A 60 4.83 6.04 30.10
CA ASP A 60 3.48 5.50 29.97
C ASP A 60 2.57 5.92 31.12
N GLY A 61 1.27 5.59 31.03
CA GLY A 61 0.28 5.93 32.08
C GLY A 61 0.55 5.27 33.44
N GLN A 62 1.42 4.26 33.50
CA GLN A 62 1.86 3.57 34.72
C GLN A 62 3.17 4.16 35.28
N GLY A 63 3.71 5.21 34.67
CA GLY A 63 4.97 5.85 35.08
C GLY A 63 6.22 5.12 34.61
N ARG A 64 6.11 4.14 33.71
CA ARG A 64 7.25 3.41 33.15
C ARG A 64 7.81 4.16 31.94
N THR A 65 9.11 4.42 31.94
CA THR A 65 9.78 5.07 30.81
C THR A 65 10.28 4.04 29.80
N VAL A 66 9.87 4.21 28.54
CA VAL A 66 10.27 3.40 27.38
C VAL A 66 11.25 4.18 26.52
N ASP A 67 12.31 3.52 26.06
CA ASP A 67 13.36 4.12 25.23
C ASP A 67 13.06 3.93 23.74
N PHE A 68 13.09 5.03 22.98
CA PHE A 68 12.83 5.11 21.53
C PHE A 68 14.09 5.42 20.71
N LYS A 69 15.28 5.53 21.33
CA LYS A 69 16.52 5.92 20.63
C LYS A 69 16.95 4.98 19.50
N ASN A 70 16.47 3.74 19.51
CA ASN A 70 16.74 2.74 18.47
C ASN A 70 15.53 2.46 17.57
N THR A 71 14.51 3.30 17.64
CA THR A 71 13.26 3.18 16.88
C THR A 71 13.26 4.20 15.75
N LEU A 72 13.06 3.74 14.51
CA LEU A 72 12.80 4.63 13.38
C LEU A 72 11.31 4.97 13.33
N ILE A 73 10.97 6.25 13.42
CA ILE A 73 9.59 6.71 13.32
C ILE A 73 9.34 7.23 11.91
N ILE A 74 8.33 6.67 11.23
CA ILE A 74 7.85 7.12 9.93
C ILE A 74 6.43 7.62 10.11
N MET A 75 6.15 8.81 9.59
CA MET A 75 4.82 9.40 9.58
C MET A 75 4.41 9.67 8.14
N THR A 76 3.19 9.30 7.77
CA THR A 76 2.63 9.62 6.45
C THR A 76 1.51 10.62 6.61
N SER A 77 1.32 11.44 5.58
CA SER A 77 0.22 12.39 5.52
C SER A 77 -0.24 12.56 4.08
N ASN A 78 -1.54 12.80 3.88
CA ASN A 78 -2.09 13.15 2.56
C ASN A 78 -2.30 14.67 2.39
N LEU A 79 -1.82 15.50 3.33
CA LEU A 79 -1.93 16.96 3.24
C LEU A 79 -1.22 17.50 1.99
N GLY A 80 -1.89 18.40 1.28
CA GLY A 80 -1.36 19.03 0.06
C GLY A 80 -1.30 18.09 -1.15
N SER A 81 -1.79 16.85 -1.04
CA SER A 81 -1.78 15.90 -2.16
C SER A 81 -2.58 16.39 -3.37
N GLU A 82 -3.53 17.30 -3.18
CA GLU A 82 -4.28 17.96 -4.24
C GLU A 82 -3.38 18.73 -5.23
N PHE A 83 -2.29 19.35 -4.75
CA PHE A 83 -1.35 20.07 -5.61
C PHE A 83 -0.59 19.10 -6.52
N LEU A 84 -0.24 17.93 -6.01
CA LEU A 84 0.41 16.86 -6.79
C LEU A 84 -0.53 16.27 -7.86
N VAL A 85 -1.84 16.20 -7.58
CA VAL A 85 -2.84 15.69 -8.53
C VAL A 85 -3.10 16.69 -9.66
N MET A 86 -3.05 17.99 -9.37
CA MET A 86 -3.28 19.05 -10.36
C MET A 86 -2.10 19.28 -11.32
N GLN A 87 -0.90 18.83 -10.98
CA GLN A 87 0.25 18.90 -11.89
C GLN A 87 0.02 18.11 -13.17
N LYS A 88 0.58 18.63 -14.28
CA LYS A 88 0.59 17.92 -15.56
C LYS A 88 1.61 16.79 -15.51
N GLU A 89 1.36 15.75 -16.29
CA GLU A 89 2.28 14.62 -16.42
C GLU A 89 3.63 15.10 -16.99
N GLY A 90 4.71 14.88 -16.23
CA GLY A 90 6.07 15.30 -16.60
C GLY A 90 6.57 16.58 -15.93
N GLU A 91 5.75 17.27 -15.13
CA GLU A 91 6.21 18.38 -14.28
C GLU A 91 6.94 17.84 -13.04
N ASP A 92 8.00 18.52 -12.64
CA ASP A 92 8.74 18.17 -11.42
C ASP A 92 7.91 18.55 -10.19
N SER A 93 7.82 17.63 -9.23
CA SER A 93 7.12 17.85 -7.96
C SER A 93 7.82 18.90 -7.09
N SER A 94 9.08 19.25 -7.39
CA SER A 94 9.74 20.42 -6.79
C SER A 94 8.96 21.73 -7.00
N ALA A 95 8.21 21.85 -8.10
CA ALA A 95 7.44 23.04 -8.43
C ALA A 95 6.20 23.24 -7.55
N VAL A 96 5.72 22.20 -6.85
CA VAL A 96 4.59 22.27 -5.90
C VAL A 96 5.00 22.04 -4.46
N HIS A 97 6.31 21.89 -4.21
CA HIS A 97 6.83 21.61 -2.88
C HIS A 97 6.45 22.71 -1.89
N ASP A 98 6.56 23.97 -2.29
CA ASP A 98 6.29 25.11 -1.41
C ASP A 98 4.80 25.22 -1.06
N GLU A 99 3.91 24.94 -2.01
CA GLU A 99 2.46 24.88 -1.81
C GLU A 99 2.07 23.74 -0.85
N VAL A 100 2.65 22.55 -1.02
CA VAL A 100 2.43 21.42 -0.11
C VAL A 100 2.94 21.78 1.29
N MET A 101 4.15 22.33 1.39
CA MET A 101 4.72 22.73 2.68
C MET A 101 3.94 23.86 3.35
N GLN A 102 3.26 24.72 2.60
CA GLN A 102 2.36 25.72 3.17
C GLN A 102 1.16 25.05 3.86
N VAL A 103 0.55 24.03 3.26
CA VAL A 103 -0.55 23.26 3.89
C VAL A 103 -0.06 22.51 5.12
N VAL A 104 1.09 21.85 5.04
CA VAL A 104 1.71 21.13 6.16
C VAL A 104 1.96 22.07 7.34
N ARG A 105 2.53 23.27 7.09
CA ARG A 105 2.80 24.29 8.12
C ARG A 105 1.53 24.94 8.67
N ALA A 106 0.45 25.00 7.89
CA ALA A 106 -0.83 25.50 8.36
C ALA A 106 -1.54 24.51 9.29
N HIS A 107 -1.31 23.21 9.09
CA HIS A 107 -1.92 22.15 9.87
C HIS A 107 -1.12 21.78 11.13
N PHE A 108 0.19 21.57 10.99
CA PHE A 108 1.06 21.21 12.12
C PHE A 108 1.71 22.44 12.73
N ARG A 109 1.79 22.43 14.07
CA ARG A 109 2.47 23.49 14.81
C ARG A 109 3.98 23.49 14.51
N PRO A 110 4.66 24.65 14.44
CA PRO A 110 6.07 24.73 14.11
C PRO A 110 6.97 23.88 15.01
N GLU A 111 6.67 23.79 16.31
CA GLU A 111 7.50 23.00 17.22
C GLU A 111 7.44 21.49 16.95
N PHE A 112 6.39 20.98 16.31
CA PHE A 112 6.37 19.58 15.86
C PHE A 112 7.23 19.38 14.62
N LEU A 113 7.08 20.25 13.63
CA LEU A 113 7.85 20.17 12.38
C LEU A 113 9.35 20.34 12.61
N ASN A 114 9.75 21.20 13.55
CA ASN A 114 11.15 21.41 13.91
C ASN A 114 11.81 20.18 14.57
N ARG A 115 11.05 19.13 14.90
CA ARG A 115 11.53 17.87 15.50
C ARG A 115 11.49 16.71 14.52
N VAL A 116 11.01 16.94 13.31
CA VAL A 116 11.10 15.98 12.22
C VAL A 116 12.43 16.18 11.52
N ASP A 117 13.26 15.14 11.45
CA ASP A 117 14.58 15.22 10.84
C ASP A 117 14.50 15.56 9.35
N GLU A 118 13.64 14.85 8.61
CA GLU A 118 13.39 15.10 7.19
C GLU A 118 11.92 14.93 6.80
N ILE A 119 11.47 15.79 5.90
CA ILE A 119 10.14 15.72 5.28
C ILE A 119 10.35 15.37 3.80
N ILE A 120 9.89 14.18 3.41
CA ILE A 120 10.06 13.66 2.06
C ILE A 120 8.75 13.83 1.29
N LEU A 121 8.77 14.64 0.23
CA LEU A 121 7.68 14.74 -0.73
C LEU A 121 7.79 13.61 -1.75
N PHE A 122 6.75 12.77 -1.85
CA PHE A 122 6.71 11.70 -2.85
C PHE A 122 6.22 12.23 -4.19
N ASN A 123 7.00 11.99 -5.24
CA ASN A 123 6.59 12.29 -6.61
C ASN A 123 5.41 11.42 -7.01
N ARG A 124 4.55 11.98 -7.87
CA ARG A 124 3.46 11.22 -8.48
C ARG A 124 4.02 10.14 -9.40
N LEU A 125 3.39 8.96 -9.35
CA LEU A 125 3.69 7.88 -10.28
C LEU A 125 3.35 8.31 -11.70
N ARG A 126 4.30 8.14 -12.62
CA ARG A 126 4.11 8.36 -14.06
C ARG A 126 3.68 7.04 -14.71
N ARG A 127 3.05 7.13 -15.89
CA ARG A 127 2.66 5.91 -16.63
C ARG A 127 3.84 4.99 -16.93
N GLU A 128 5.01 5.54 -17.19
CA GLU A 128 6.24 4.77 -17.43
C GLU A 128 6.71 3.96 -16.22
N ASP A 129 6.40 4.42 -14.99
CA ASP A 129 6.78 3.72 -13.77
C ASP A 129 5.92 2.46 -13.53
N MET A 130 4.73 2.39 -14.16
CA MET A 130 3.75 1.32 -13.94
C MET A 130 4.26 -0.06 -14.34
N SER A 131 5.04 -0.16 -15.43
CA SER A 131 5.57 -1.44 -15.91
C SER A 131 6.47 -2.11 -14.87
N ALA A 132 7.30 -1.33 -14.17
CA ALA A 132 8.12 -1.82 -13.07
C ALA A 132 7.27 -2.27 -11.87
N ILE A 133 6.18 -1.55 -11.58
CA ILE A 133 5.26 -1.91 -10.49
C ILE A 133 4.52 -3.21 -10.82
N VAL A 134 4.08 -3.40 -12.07
CA VAL A 134 3.50 -4.68 -12.54
C VAL A 134 4.50 -5.81 -12.31
N ASP A 135 5.77 -5.64 -12.71
CA ASP A 135 6.80 -6.66 -12.51
C ASP A 135 7.00 -7.01 -11.03
N ILE A 136 6.94 -6.02 -10.13
CA ILE A 136 6.99 -6.27 -8.67
C ILE A 136 5.79 -7.11 -8.22
N GLN A 137 4.57 -6.81 -8.68
CA GLN A 137 3.38 -7.59 -8.32
C GLN A 137 3.43 -9.01 -8.91
N VAL A 138 3.89 -9.16 -10.14
CA VAL A 138 4.06 -10.46 -10.80
C VAL A 138 5.09 -11.31 -10.07
N LYS A 139 6.22 -10.72 -9.62
CA LYS A 139 7.20 -11.43 -8.78
C LYS A 139 6.60 -11.91 -7.47
N ARG A 140 5.72 -11.12 -6.83
CA ARG A 140 5.00 -11.57 -5.62
C ARG A 140 4.08 -12.74 -5.91
N LEU A 141 3.36 -12.70 -7.04
CA LEU A 141 2.51 -13.81 -7.48
C LEU A 141 3.34 -15.05 -7.81
N GLN A 142 4.46 -14.90 -8.51
CA GLN A 142 5.40 -15.98 -8.82
C GLN A 142 5.84 -16.72 -7.56
N LYS A 143 6.17 -15.98 -6.48
CA LYS A 143 6.53 -16.59 -5.19
C LYS A 143 5.43 -17.47 -4.60
N LEU A 144 4.16 -17.13 -4.80
CA LEU A 144 3.04 -17.96 -4.33
C LEU A 144 2.89 -19.26 -5.15
N LEU A 145 3.41 -19.29 -6.37
CA LEU A 145 3.36 -20.43 -7.28
C LEU A 145 4.59 -21.35 -7.16
N GLU A 146 5.63 -20.92 -6.46
CA GLU A 146 6.90 -21.65 -6.29
C GLU A 146 6.71 -23.04 -5.64
N ASP A 147 5.84 -23.15 -4.62
CA ASP A 147 5.56 -24.42 -3.94
C ASP A 147 5.03 -25.50 -4.89
N ARG A 148 4.28 -25.08 -5.92
CA ARG A 148 3.76 -25.95 -6.99
C ARG A 148 4.67 -26.02 -8.20
N LYS A 149 5.86 -25.40 -8.14
CA LYS A 149 6.84 -25.31 -9.23
C LYS A 149 6.29 -24.70 -10.52
N ILE A 150 5.23 -23.89 -10.42
CA ILE A 150 4.64 -23.25 -11.59
C ILE A 150 5.42 -21.98 -11.90
N THR A 151 5.83 -21.82 -13.16
CA THR A 151 6.51 -20.63 -13.65
C THR A 151 5.52 -19.76 -14.41
N LEU A 152 5.40 -18.49 -14.04
CA LEU A 152 4.56 -17.50 -14.69
C LEU A 152 5.43 -16.60 -15.57
N ARG A 153 5.14 -16.55 -16.87
CA ARG A 153 5.83 -15.69 -17.83
C ARG A 153 4.87 -14.67 -18.39
N LEU A 154 5.17 -13.40 -18.15
CA LEU A 154 4.39 -12.27 -18.62
C LEU A 154 5.11 -11.61 -19.80
N ASP A 155 4.45 -11.54 -20.96
CA ASP A 155 4.98 -10.80 -22.10
C ASP A 155 4.78 -9.28 -21.97
N SER A 156 5.32 -8.50 -22.91
CA SER A 156 5.18 -7.05 -22.90
C SER A 156 3.73 -6.59 -23.06
N LYS A 157 2.91 -7.30 -23.86
CA LYS A 157 1.51 -6.93 -24.10
C LYS A 157 0.69 -7.03 -22.82
N ALA A 158 0.86 -8.12 -22.07
CA ALA A 158 0.18 -8.29 -20.80
C ALA A 158 0.67 -7.30 -19.75
N ARG A 159 1.98 -7.00 -19.72
CA ARG A 159 2.54 -5.98 -18.83
C ARG A 159 1.93 -4.61 -19.11
N ASP A 160 1.91 -4.20 -20.36
CA ASP A 160 1.37 -2.90 -20.78
C ASP A 160 -0.13 -2.81 -20.53
N TRP A 161 -0.88 -3.89 -20.78
CA TRP A 161 -2.31 -3.96 -20.50
C TRP A 161 -2.61 -3.81 -19.00
N LEU A 162 -1.88 -4.52 -18.15
CA LEU A 162 -2.00 -4.42 -16.70
C LEU A 162 -1.60 -3.04 -16.18
N ALA A 163 -0.51 -2.47 -16.73
CA ALA A 163 -0.06 -1.12 -16.40
C ALA A 163 -1.13 -0.08 -16.76
N ALA A 164 -1.69 -0.15 -17.96
CA ALA A 164 -2.72 0.77 -18.43
C ALA A 164 -4.02 0.65 -17.63
N LYS A 165 -4.48 -0.58 -17.35
CA LYS A 165 -5.72 -0.83 -16.58
C LYS A 165 -5.55 -0.55 -15.09
N GLY A 166 -4.34 -0.72 -14.56
CA GLY A 166 -4.00 -0.53 -13.15
C GLY A 166 -3.58 0.90 -12.77
N TYR A 167 -3.44 1.79 -13.75
CA TYR A 167 -3.06 3.19 -13.54
C TYR A 167 -4.28 4.09 -13.43
N ASP A 168 -4.32 4.87 -12.36
CA ASP A 168 -5.25 5.97 -12.19
C ASP A 168 -4.47 7.27 -12.01
N PRO A 169 -4.79 8.36 -12.74
CA PRO A 169 -4.08 9.62 -12.57
C PRO A 169 -4.11 10.12 -11.12
N THR A 170 -5.23 10.04 -10.42
CA THR A 170 -5.40 10.54 -9.05
C THR A 170 -4.83 9.58 -8.02
N TYR A 171 -5.02 8.28 -8.22
CA TYR A 171 -4.69 7.24 -7.25
C TYR A 171 -3.40 6.45 -7.56
N GLY A 172 -2.70 6.78 -8.64
CA GLY A 172 -1.51 6.08 -9.11
C GLY A 172 -1.77 4.59 -9.34
N ALA A 173 -0.89 3.74 -8.82
CA ALA A 173 -0.99 2.28 -8.93
C ALA A 173 -1.95 1.62 -7.93
N ARG A 174 -2.68 2.37 -7.08
CA ARG A 174 -3.58 1.78 -6.07
C ARG A 174 -4.59 0.77 -6.66
N PRO A 175 -5.18 0.99 -7.85
CA PRO A 175 -6.08 0.01 -8.47
C PRO A 175 -5.39 -1.27 -8.95
N LEU A 176 -4.08 -1.24 -9.22
CA LEU A 176 -3.35 -2.32 -9.86
C LEU A 176 -3.49 -3.64 -9.10
N LYS A 177 -3.43 -3.63 -7.76
CA LYS A 177 -3.58 -4.86 -6.95
C LYS A 177 -4.92 -5.55 -7.24
N ARG A 178 -6.01 -4.77 -7.34
CA ARG A 178 -7.35 -5.30 -7.63
C ARG A 178 -7.46 -5.81 -9.06
N VAL A 179 -6.84 -5.12 -10.02
CA VAL A 179 -6.79 -5.56 -11.42
C VAL A 179 -6.02 -6.88 -11.53
N MET A 180 -4.82 -6.96 -10.95
CA MET A 180 -4.02 -8.19 -10.89
C MET A 180 -4.79 -9.35 -10.26
N GLN A 181 -5.52 -9.09 -9.16
CA GLN A 181 -6.32 -10.12 -8.52
C GLN A 181 -7.40 -10.65 -9.46
N LYS A 182 -8.27 -9.77 -9.98
CA LYS A 182 -9.42 -10.17 -10.80
C LYS A 182 -9.04 -10.76 -12.15
N GLU A 183 -8.09 -10.14 -12.82
CA GLU A 183 -7.79 -10.43 -14.23
C GLU A 183 -6.79 -11.58 -14.39
N LEU A 184 -5.91 -11.75 -13.40
CA LEU A 184 -4.82 -12.72 -13.46
C LEU A 184 -4.91 -13.78 -12.36
N GLN A 185 -4.97 -13.39 -11.08
CA GLN A 185 -4.92 -14.37 -9.98
C GLN A 185 -6.16 -15.27 -9.96
N ASP A 186 -7.36 -14.68 -10.07
CA ASP A 186 -8.62 -15.43 -10.06
C ASP A 186 -8.68 -16.37 -11.27
N ALA A 187 -8.28 -15.90 -12.46
CA ALA A 187 -8.23 -16.72 -13.67
C ALA A 187 -7.22 -17.88 -13.58
N LEU A 188 -6.05 -17.66 -12.96
CA LEU A 188 -5.08 -18.72 -12.70
C LEU A 188 -5.63 -19.74 -11.69
N ALA A 189 -6.27 -19.27 -10.62
CA ALA A 189 -6.85 -20.13 -9.60
C ALA A 189 -7.94 -21.04 -10.17
N GLU A 190 -8.85 -20.50 -11.00
CA GLU A 190 -9.89 -21.27 -11.67
C GLU A 190 -9.31 -22.38 -12.56
N ARG A 191 -8.26 -22.08 -13.34
CA ARG A 191 -7.62 -23.05 -14.23
C ARG A 191 -6.80 -24.10 -13.50
N LEU A 192 -6.17 -23.74 -12.39
CA LEU A 192 -5.53 -24.69 -11.48
C LEU A 192 -6.55 -25.66 -10.88
N LEU A 193 -7.69 -25.14 -10.40
CA LEU A 193 -8.76 -25.96 -9.85
C LEU A 193 -9.43 -26.85 -10.90
N ALA A 194 -9.54 -26.38 -12.14
CA ALA A 194 -10.03 -27.16 -13.27
C ALA A 194 -9.03 -28.22 -13.77
N GLY A 195 -7.79 -28.22 -13.26
CA GLY A 195 -6.73 -29.13 -13.69
C GLY A 195 -6.13 -28.80 -15.06
N GLU A 196 -6.39 -27.60 -15.60
CA GLU A 196 -5.81 -27.15 -16.87
C GLU A 196 -4.35 -26.73 -16.73
N ILE A 197 -3.98 -26.18 -15.58
CA ILE A 197 -2.60 -25.87 -15.21
C ILE A 197 -2.15 -26.93 -14.20
N ILE A 198 -1.05 -27.60 -14.50
CA ILE A 198 -0.47 -28.65 -13.64
C ILE A 198 0.76 -28.14 -12.89
N ASP A 199 1.09 -28.79 -11.78
CA ASP A 199 2.31 -28.52 -11.05
C ASP A 199 3.54 -28.68 -11.96
N GLY A 200 4.52 -27.79 -11.86
CA GLY A 200 5.70 -27.75 -12.74
C GLY A 200 5.48 -27.06 -14.10
N ALA A 201 4.26 -26.65 -14.43
CA ALA A 201 3.98 -26.01 -15.71
C ALA A 201 4.63 -24.62 -15.84
N THR A 202 4.89 -24.21 -17.07
CA THR A 202 5.13 -22.80 -17.42
C THR A 202 3.86 -22.24 -18.04
N VAL A 203 3.34 -21.18 -17.43
CA VAL A 203 2.14 -20.47 -17.84
C VAL A 203 2.55 -19.19 -18.55
N GLU A 204 2.21 -19.08 -19.82
CA GLU A 204 2.50 -17.91 -20.65
C GLU A 204 1.29 -16.96 -20.64
N VAL A 205 1.53 -15.69 -20.32
CA VAL A 205 0.50 -14.66 -20.18
C VAL A 205 0.76 -13.53 -21.17
N SER A 206 -0.22 -13.30 -22.03
CA SER A 206 -0.27 -12.23 -23.02
C SER A 206 -1.54 -11.39 -22.85
N ALA A 207 -1.79 -10.43 -23.72
CA ALA A 207 -3.01 -9.65 -23.74
C ALA A 207 -3.42 -9.25 -25.17
N ASP A 208 -4.72 -9.03 -25.34
CA ASP A 208 -5.32 -8.40 -26.51
C ASP A 208 -6.16 -7.17 -26.11
N ALA A 209 -6.97 -6.65 -27.04
CA ALA A 209 -7.84 -5.51 -26.77
C ALA A 209 -8.95 -5.81 -25.73
N ALA A 210 -9.35 -7.07 -25.58
CA ALA A 210 -10.41 -7.49 -24.68
C ALA A 210 -9.87 -7.75 -23.27
N GLY A 211 -8.74 -8.44 -23.13
CA GLY A 211 -8.24 -8.83 -21.82
C GLY A 211 -6.92 -9.59 -21.83
N LEU A 212 -6.64 -10.23 -20.69
CA LEU A 212 -5.51 -11.13 -20.58
C LEU A 212 -5.78 -12.44 -21.31
N ILE A 213 -4.72 -13.03 -21.83
CA ILE A 213 -4.70 -14.34 -22.47
C ILE A 213 -3.71 -15.19 -21.68
N ILE A 214 -4.16 -16.32 -21.15
CA ILE A 214 -3.33 -17.27 -20.41
C ILE A 214 -3.25 -18.53 -21.28
N ASP A 215 -2.05 -18.99 -21.62
CA ASP A 215 -1.78 -20.15 -22.49
C ASP A 215 -2.67 -20.17 -23.76
N GLY A 216 -2.80 -19.02 -24.41
CA GLY A 216 -3.59 -18.86 -25.65
C GLY A 216 -5.11 -18.80 -25.46
N LYS A 217 -5.64 -18.90 -24.23
CA LYS A 217 -7.07 -18.78 -23.93
C LYS A 217 -7.37 -17.45 -23.24
N SER A 218 -8.35 -16.71 -23.74
CA SER A 218 -8.82 -15.46 -23.12
C SER A 218 -9.35 -15.69 -21.70
N THR A 219 -9.07 -14.75 -20.78
CA THR A 219 -9.67 -14.70 -19.44
C THR A 219 -11.06 -14.07 -19.44
N HIS A 220 -11.46 -13.43 -20.55
CA HIS A 220 -12.80 -12.88 -20.75
C HIS A 220 -13.58 -13.80 -21.71
N GLY A 221 -14.30 -14.76 -21.14
CA GLY A 221 -14.99 -15.77 -21.96
C GLY A 221 -15.79 -16.83 -21.21
N ARG A 222 -16.79 -16.44 -20.43
CA ARG A 222 -18.00 -17.26 -20.18
C ARG A 222 -19.24 -16.36 -20.12
N ALA A 223 -19.79 -16.05 -21.29
CA ALA A 223 -21.22 -15.76 -21.48
C ALA A 223 -21.56 -15.75 -22.98
N ALA A 224 -21.77 -16.93 -23.57
CA ALA A 224 -22.75 -17.08 -24.64
C ALA A 224 -23.56 -18.33 -24.30
N PRO A 225 -24.87 -18.23 -24.01
CA PRO A 225 -25.68 -19.43 -23.92
C PRO A 225 -25.70 -20.06 -25.31
N LEU A 226 -25.38 -21.34 -25.37
CA LEU A 226 -25.68 -22.16 -26.54
C LEU A 226 -27.20 -22.08 -26.76
N LEU A 227 -27.62 -21.23 -27.69
CA LEU A 227 -28.94 -21.33 -28.29
C LEU A 227 -28.99 -22.69 -28.99
N ARG A 228 -29.49 -23.70 -28.27
CA ARG A 228 -30.02 -24.90 -28.89
C ARG A 228 -31.15 -24.44 -29.79
N THR A 229 -30.88 -24.34 -31.08
CA THR A 229 -31.91 -24.46 -32.11
C THR A 229 -32.57 -25.82 -31.91
N VAL A 230 -33.71 -25.82 -31.21
CA VAL A 230 -34.67 -26.91 -31.28
C VAL A 230 -35.22 -26.86 -32.70
N GLY A 231 -34.72 -27.76 -33.54
CA GLY A 231 -35.29 -27.99 -34.86
C GLY A 231 -36.70 -28.53 -34.71
N ASN A 232 -37.63 -27.93 -35.46
CA ASN A 232 -38.91 -28.52 -35.79
C ASN A 232 -38.71 -29.86 -36.50
N ALA A 233 -39.33 -30.91 -35.97
CA ALA A 233 -39.90 -32.02 -36.71
C ALA A 233 -40.99 -32.67 -35.84
#